data_AF-A0A7J4PVB0-F1
#
_entry.id   AF-A0A7J4PVB0-F1
#
_cell.length_a   1.000
_cell.length_b   1.000
_cell.length_c   1.000
_cell.angle_alpha   90.00
_cell.angle_beta   90.00
_cell.angle_gamma   90.00
#
_symmetry.space_group_name_H-M   'P 1'
#
loop_
_entity.id
_entity.type
_entity.pdbx_description
1 polymer ?
#
loop_
_entity_poly.entity_id
_entity_poly.type
_entity_poly.pdbx_seq_one_letter_code
_entity_poly.pdbx_strand_id
1 'polypeptide(L)'
;MTNTIIAIPFDEELAEFIGKKGSENSITFYNRKADGNTIVAVMPSSLEDKFYALPQCMLVADRIIVSTKSIDKALGEVLVACSVLGKSVVFTKDNDISNLLSAIKLENYSFCDTDRLLDAITEGKAPGTTEQKRIDLDKAFNVKGIGTVVLGVVTKGVVKV
;
A
#
# COMPACT_ATOMS: atom_id res chain seq x y z
N MET A 1 18.19 -1.28 -7.35
CA MET A 1 17.63 -1.13 -5.99
C MET A 1 16.33 -0.38 -6.15
N THR A 2 15.21 -1.06 -6.00
CA THR A 2 13.88 -0.48 -6.22
C THR A 2 13.14 -0.48 -4.89
N ASN A 3 12.56 0.66 -4.52
CA ASN A 3 11.74 0.78 -3.33
C ASN A 3 10.30 0.90 -3.80
N THR A 4 9.44 -0.02 -3.37
CA THR A 4 8.03 -0.03 -3.72
C THR A 4 7.20 0.02 -2.45
N ILE A 5 6.22 0.90 -2.44
CA ILE A 5 5.26 1.02 -1.34
C ILE A 5 3.94 0.43 -1.81
N ILE A 6 3.38 -0.48 -1.04
CA ILE A 6 2.10 -1.12 -1.35
C ILE A 6 1.12 -0.94 -0.22
N ALA A 7 -0.16 -0.79 -0.53
CA ALA A 7 -1.23 -0.76 0.45
C ALA A 7 -1.82 -2.16 0.61
N ILE A 8 -2.04 -2.60 1.84
CA ILE A 8 -2.81 -3.80 2.19
C ILE A 8 -3.98 -3.33 3.04
N PRO A 9 -5.17 -3.14 2.45
CA PRO A 9 -6.25 -2.42 3.12
C PRO A 9 -6.83 -3.07 4.37
N PHE A 10 -6.93 -4.41 4.41
CA PHE A 10 -7.72 -5.10 5.45
C PHE A 10 -7.35 -6.55 5.76
N ASP A 11 -6.23 -7.09 5.25
CA ASP A 11 -5.80 -8.48 5.53
C ASP A 11 -4.44 -8.49 6.23
N GLU A 12 -4.46 -8.67 7.56
CA GLU A 12 -3.23 -8.69 8.38
C GLU A 12 -2.36 -9.91 8.09
N GLU A 13 -2.96 -11.08 7.86
CA GLU A 13 -2.21 -12.29 7.51
C GLU A 13 -1.44 -12.10 6.20
N LEU A 14 -2.06 -11.43 5.22
CA LEU A 14 -1.41 -11.09 3.96
C LEU A 14 -0.26 -10.10 4.17
N ALA A 15 -0.41 -9.14 5.09
CA ALA A 15 0.64 -8.19 5.44
C ALA A 15 1.84 -8.87 6.12
N GLU A 16 1.58 -9.78 7.06
CA GLU A 16 2.60 -10.59 7.72
C GLU A 16 3.32 -11.53 6.76
N PHE A 17 2.59 -12.12 5.80
CA PHE A 17 3.17 -12.92 4.72
C PHE A 17 4.14 -12.09 3.86
N ILE A 18 3.75 -10.87 3.53
CA ILE A 18 4.55 -9.98 2.68
C ILE A 18 5.80 -9.48 3.38
N GLY A 19 5.74 -9.13 4.66
CA GLY A 19 6.88 -8.53 5.35
C GLY A 19 6.82 -8.60 6.87
N LYS A 20 7.94 -8.25 7.51
CA LYS A 20 8.02 -8.22 8.97
C LYS A 20 7.34 -6.96 9.51
N LYS A 21 6.45 -7.12 10.48
CA LYS A 21 5.83 -6.01 11.21
C LYS A 21 6.90 -5.09 11.80
N GLY A 22 6.75 -3.80 11.53
CA GLY A 22 7.66 -2.73 11.92
C GLY A 22 6.96 -1.72 12.81
N SER A 23 7.09 -0.44 12.48
CA SER A 23 6.40 0.63 13.22
C SER A 23 4.88 0.52 13.08
N GLU A 24 4.17 0.80 14.17
CA GLU A 24 2.72 0.72 14.26
C GLU A 24 2.19 1.97 14.96
N ASN A 25 1.29 2.71 14.30
CA ASN A 25 0.56 3.85 14.85
C ASN A 25 -0.88 3.83 14.30
N SER A 26 -1.29 4.83 13.51
CA SER A 26 -2.52 4.76 12.69
C SER A 26 -2.32 3.84 11.48
N ILE A 27 -1.10 3.79 10.98
CA ILE A 27 -0.62 2.92 9.90
C ILE A 27 0.40 1.95 10.51
N THR A 28 0.25 0.67 10.18
CA THR A 28 1.19 -0.41 10.47
C THR A 28 2.04 -0.69 9.23
N PHE A 29 3.36 -0.73 9.43
CA PHE A 29 4.33 -0.98 8.37
C PHE A 29 4.80 -2.43 8.41
N TYR A 30 4.86 -3.09 7.27
CA TYR A 30 5.42 -4.42 7.09
C TYR A 30 6.53 -4.34 6.04
N ASN A 31 7.76 -4.65 6.45
CA ASN A 31 8.94 -4.38 5.64
C ASN A 31 9.60 -5.68 5.18
N ARG A 32 10.00 -5.73 3.91
CA ARG A 32 10.77 -6.83 3.35
C ARG A 32 11.89 -6.32 2.45
N LYS A 33 13.07 -6.91 2.60
CA LYS A 33 14.18 -6.80 1.65
C LYS A 33 14.31 -8.11 0.90
N ALA A 34 14.28 -8.08 -0.42
CA ALA A 34 14.46 -9.25 -1.29
C ALA A 34 15.20 -8.83 -2.55
N ASP A 35 16.31 -9.51 -2.87
CA ASP A 35 17.06 -9.34 -4.14
C ASP A 35 17.40 -7.88 -4.51
N GLY A 36 17.74 -7.08 -3.50
CA GLY A 36 18.06 -5.65 -3.68
C GLY A 36 16.84 -4.75 -3.89
N ASN A 37 15.63 -5.26 -3.77
CA ASN A 37 14.39 -4.50 -3.69
C ASN A 37 13.94 -4.35 -2.23
N THR A 38 13.31 -3.22 -1.92
CA THR A 38 12.66 -2.97 -0.63
C THR A 38 11.17 -2.85 -0.85
N ILE A 39 10.39 -3.73 -0.23
CA ILE A 39 8.93 -3.65 -0.20
C ILE A 39 8.55 -3.08 1.16
N VAL A 40 7.79 -1.99 1.13
CA VAL A 40 7.17 -1.38 2.32
C VAL A 40 5.66 -1.51 2.15
N ALA A 41 5.07 -2.47 2.85
CA ALA A 41 3.63 -2.60 2.91
C ALA A 41 3.06 -1.75 4.05
N VAL A 42 1.99 -1.01 3.74
CA VAL A 42 1.28 -0.16 4.69
C VAL A 42 -0.17 -0.63 4.82
N MET A 43 -0.63 -0.76 6.05
CA MET A 43 -1.97 -1.21 6.41
C MET A 43 -2.54 -0.29 7.48
N PRO A 44 -3.84 0.09 7.45
CA PRO A 44 -4.46 0.77 8.58
C PRO A 44 -4.42 -0.14 9.83
N SER A 45 -3.94 0.38 10.97
CA SER A 45 -3.84 -0.42 12.20
C SER A 45 -5.20 -0.78 12.82
N SER A 46 -6.28 -0.08 12.43
CA SER A 46 -7.66 -0.41 12.80
C SER A 46 -8.61 0.25 11.78
N LEU A 47 -9.55 -0.52 11.22
CA LEU A 47 -10.60 0.04 10.36
C LEU A 47 -11.73 0.71 11.16
N GLU A 48 -11.83 0.40 12.46
CA GLU A 48 -12.88 0.96 13.32
C GLU A 48 -12.43 2.30 13.93
N ASP A 49 -11.29 2.30 14.64
CA ASP A 49 -10.80 3.47 15.38
C ASP A 49 -9.94 4.40 14.52
N LYS A 50 -9.32 3.84 13.49
CA LYS A 50 -8.35 4.52 12.62
C LYS A 50 -8.77 4.46 11.16
N PHE A 51 -10.08 4.50 10.89
CA PHE A 51 -10.65 4.45 9.54
C PHE A 51 -10.00 5.43 8.55
N TYR A 52 -9.56 6.61 9.03
CA TYR A 52 -8.84 7.60 8.23
C TYR A 52 -7.50 7.11 7.67
N ALA A 53 -6.89 6.08 8.26
CA ALA A 53 -5.64 5.50 7.81
C ALA A 53 -5.81 4.69 6.52
N LEU A 54 -6.99 4.14 6.26
CA LEU A 54 -7.28 3.38 5.04
C LEU A 54 -7.00 4.21 3.78
N PRO A 55 -7.65 5.38 3.56
CA PRO A 55 -7.35 6.20 2.40
C PRO A 55 -5.91 6.74 2.42
N GLN A 56 -5.32 7.01 3.59
CA GLN A 56 -3.92 7.45 3.67
C GLN A 56 -2.95 6.41 3.11
N CYS A 57 -3.07 5.14 3.54
CA CYS A 57 -2.29 4.02 3.02
C CYS A 57 -2.43 3.91 1.50
N MET A 58 -3.67 3.93 1.00
CA MET A 58 -3.95 3.78 -0.44
C MET A 58 -3.42 4.97 -1.26
N LEU A 59 -3.42 6.19 -0.70
CA LEU A 59 -2.91 7.40 -1.36
C LEU A 59 -1.39 7.43 -1.48
N VAL A 60 -0.65 6.95 -0.49
CA VAL A 60 0.83 6.95 -0.54
C VAL A 60 1.43 5.74 -1.27
N ALA A 61 0.68 4.65 -1.39
CA ALA A 61 1.16 3.43 -2.03
C ALA A 61 1.28 3.57 -3.56
N ASP A 62 2.27 2.92 -4.16
CA ASP A 62 2.39 2.79 -5.61
C ASP A 62 1.28 1.90 -6.18
N ARG A 63 0.88 0.87 -5.42
CA ARG A 63 -0.11 -0.13 -5.81
C ARG A 63 -0.90 -0.64 -4.61
N ILE A 64 -2.08 -1.20 -4.88
CA ILE A 64 -2.99 -1.69 -3.84
C ILE A 64 -3.09 -3.21 -3.97
N ILE A 65 -2.80 -3.93 -2.88
CA ILE A 65 -2.93 -5.39 -2.82
C ILE A 65 -4.18 -5.71 -2.00
N VAL A 66 -5.14 -6.39 -2.62
CA VAL A 66 -6.46 -6.63 -2.04
C VAL A 66 -6.71 -8.13 -1.91
N SER A 67 -6.98 -8.58 -0.69
CA SER A 67 -7.38 -9.95 -0.43
C SER A 67 -8.82 -10.18 -0.89
N THR A 68 -9.08 -11.30 -1.54
CA THR A 68 -10.43 -11.74 -1.92
C THR A 68 -10.97 -12.85 -1.01
N LYS A 69 -10.27 -13.18 0.10
CA LYS A 69 -10.71 -14.21 1.07
C LYS A 69 -12.13 -13.96 1.60
N SER A 70 -12.49 -12.70 1.82
CA SER A 70 -13.80 -12.28 2.32
C SER A 70 -14.46 -11.31 1.35
N ILE A 71 -15.72 -11.58 0.98
CA ILE A 71 -16.55 -10.68 0.18
C ILE A 71 -17.51 -9.96 1.14
N ASP A 72 -17.03 -8.91 1.78
CA ASP A 72 -17.74 -8.18 2.84
C ASP A 72 -17.78 -6.66 2.60
N LYS A 73 -18.21 -5.91 3.64
CA LYS A 73 -18.28 -4.44 3.59
C LYS A 73 -16.91 -3.80 3.31
N ALA A 74 -15.82 -4.36 3.85
CA ALA A 74 -14.49 -3.78 3.73
C ALA A 74 -13.97 -3.95 2.30
N LEU A 75 -14.20 -5.12 1.69
CA LEU A 75 -13.91 -5.31 0.26
C LEU A 75 -14.70 -4.30 -0.59
N GLY A 76 -16.00 -4.15 -0.32
CA GLY A 76 -16.85 -3.19 -1.05
C GLY A 76 -16.33 -1.75 -0.98
N GLU A 77 -15.97 -1.26 0.20
CA GLU A 77 -15.39 0.08 0.39
C GLU A 77 -14.06 0.26 -0.36
N VAL A 78 -13.18 -0.73 -0.28
CA VAL A 78 -11.89 -0.71 -0.98
C VAL A 78 -12.05 -0.75 -2.49
N LEU A 79 -13.00 -1.53 -3.02
CA LEU A 79 -13.29 -1.58 -4.45
C LEU A 79 -13.74 -0.21 -4.98
N VAL A 80 -14.58 0.51 -4.23
CA VAL A 80 -14.96 1.89 -4.56
C VAL A 80 -13.76 2.83 -4.48
N ALA A 81 -12.92 2.72 -3.46
CA ALA A 81 -11.72 3.55 -3.36
C ALA A 81 -10.75 3.28 -4.53
N CYS A 82 -10.57 2.02 -4.94
CA CYS A 82 -9.76 1.62 -6.09
C CYS A 82 -10.25 2.24 -7.40
N SER A 83 -11.56 2.28 -7.64
CA SER A 83 -12.13 2.85 -8.87
C SER A 83 -11.89 4.36 -8.98
N VAL A 84 -11.78 5.07 -7.85
CA VAL A 84 -11.50 6.50 -7.80
C VAL A 84 -10.00 6.81 -7.90
N LEU A 85 -9.14 5.97 -7.31
CA LEU A 85 -7.70 6.22 -7.25
C LEU A 85 -6.96 5.95 -8.56
N GLY A 86 -7.50 5.09 -9.43
CA GLY A 86 -6.88 4.76 -10.72
C GLY A 86 -5.50 4.09 -10.62
N LYS A 87 -5.13 3.57 -9.44
CA LYS A 87 -3.87 2.87 -9.20
C LYS A 87 -3.96 1.42 -9.67
N SER A 88 -2.79 0.80 -9.89
CA SER A 88 -2.73 -0.63 -10.18
C SER A 88 -3.14 -1.43 -8.94
N VAL A 89 -4.09 -2.34 -9.11
CA VAL A 89 -4.62 -3.21 -8.05
C VAL A 89 -4.24 -4.67 -8.33
N VAL A 90 -3.75 -5.38 -7.32
CA VAL A 90 -3.50 -6.82 -7.42
C VAL A 90 -4.43 -7.52 -6.43
N PHE A 91 -5.32 -8.35 -6.95
CA PHE A 91 -6.23 -9.16 -6.15
C PHE A 91 -5.64 -10.55 -5.91
N THR A 92 -5.82 -11.10 -4.70
CA THR A 92 -5.59 -12.53 -4.49
C THR A 92 -6.69 -13.35 -5.19
N LYS A 93 -6.44 -14.63 -5.46
CA LYS A 93 -7.38 -15.53 -6.16
C LYS A 93 -8.18 -16.46 -5.24
N ASP A 94 -8.50 -16.02 -4.03
CA ASP A 94 -9.25 -16.85 -3.08
C ASP A 94 -10.73 -17.01 -3.47
N ASN A 95 -11.37 -15.94 -3.96
CA ASN A 95 -12.74 -15.95 -4.47
C ASN A 95 -12.91 -15.17 -5.78
N ASP A 96 -13.91 -15.54 -6.57
CA ASP A 96 -14.28 -14.82 -7.79
C ASP A 96 -15.09 -13.55 -7.47
N ILE A 97 -14.53 -12.41 -7.86
CA ILE A 97 -15.14 -11.08 -7.70
C ILE A 97 -15.43 -10.39 -9.04
N SER A 98 -15.36 -11.12 -10.16
CA SER A 98 -15.46 -10.56 -11.52
C SER A 98 -16.73 -9.75 -11.76
N ASN A 99 -17.85 -10.18 -11.17
CA ASN A 99 -19.13 -9.46 -11.25
C ASN A 99 -19.11 -8.12 -10.52
N LEU A 100 -18.36 -8.01 -9.41
CA LEU A 100 -18.20 -6.75 -8.69
C LEU A 100 -17.31 -5.79 -9.48
N LEU A 101 -16.19 -6.31 -10.01
CA LEU A 101 -15.24 -5.52 -10.81
C LEU A 101 -15.88 -4.94 -12.07
N SER A 102 -16.74 -5.71 -12.74
CA SER A 102 -17.49 -5.24 -13.92
C SER A 102 -18.50 -4.16 -13.56
N ALA A 103 -19.17 -4.26 -12.41
CA ALA A 103 -20.13 -3.25 -11.94
C ALA A 103 -19.45 -1.90 -11.62
N ILE A 104 -18.24 -1.93 -11.06
CA ILE A 104 -17.49 -0.70 -10.73
C ILE A 104 -16.57 -0.19 -11.84
N LYS A 105 -16.49 -0.92 -12.98
CA LYS A 105 -15.65 -0.60 -14.14
C LYS A 105 -14.18 -0.37 -13.78
N LEU A 106 -13.62 -1.22 -12.91
CA LEU A 106 -12.20 -1.13 -12.58
C LEU A 106 -11.37 -1.62 -13.78
N GLU A 107 -10.43 -0.82 -14.28
CA GLU A 107 -9.67 -1.16 -15.49
C GLU A 107 -8.24 -1.67 -15.20
N ASN A 108 -7.58 -1.12 -14.17
CA ASN A 108 -6.16 -1.39 -13.89
C ASN A 108 -6.00 -2.40 -12.75
N TYR A 109 -6.35 -3.65 -13.02
CA TYR A 109 -6.18 -4.73 -12.04
C TYR A 109 -5.62 -6.03 -12.63
N SER A 110 -5.04 -6.85 -11.76
CA SER A 110 -4.66 -8.22 -12.07
C SER A 110 -5.01 -9.14 -10.90
N PHE A 111 -5.07 -10.44 -11.17
CA PHE A 111 -5.23 -11.48 -10.17
C PHE A 111 -3.92 -12.25 -9.99
N CYS A 112 -3.53 -12.54 -8.76
CA CYS A 112 -2.33 -13.30 -8.44
C CYS A 112 -2.61 -14.36 -7.38
N ASP A 113 -1.95 -15.50 -7.51
CA ASP A 113 -1.90 -16.52 -6.49
C ASP A 113 -0.94 -16.08 -5.37
N THR A 114 -1.23 -16.45 -4.12
CA THR A 114 -0.48 -15.96 -2.95
C THR A 114 1.01 -16.31 -3.01
N ASP A 115 1.35 -17.47 -3.58
CA ASP A 115 2.73 -17.93 -3.78
C ASP A 115 3.54 -17.05 -4.75
N ARG A 116 2.88 -16.41 -5.72
CA ARG A 116 3.49 -15.51 -6.71
C ARG A 116 3.34 -14.03 -6.39
N LEU A 117 2.73 -13.71 -5.25
CA LEU A 117 2.37 -12.33 -4.92
C LEU A 117 3.58 -11.41 -4.80
N LEU A 118 4.70 -11.91 -4.27
CA LEU A 118 5.94 -11.15 -4.14
C LEU A 118 6.55 -10.79 -5.50
N ASP A 119 6.52 -11.72 -6.44
CA ASP A 119 6.98 -11.48 -7.81
C ASP A 119 6.08 -10.44 -8.47
N ALA A 120 4.75 -10.61 -8.36
CA ALA A 120 3.79 -9.62 -8.83
C ALA A 120 4.00 -8.24 -8.17
N ILE A 121 4.48 -8.15 -6.92
CA ILE A 121 4.86 -6.89 -6.25
C ILE A 121 6.08 -6.23 -6.85
N THR A 122 7.11 -7.02 -7.14
CA THR A 122 8.41 -6.52 -7.61
C THR A 122 8.45 -6.23 -9.11
N GLU A 123 7.63 -6.91 -9.92
CA GLU A 123 7.48 -6.65 -11.36
C GLU A 123 6.78 -5.30 -11.66
N GLY A 124 6.08 -4.74 -10.67
CA GLY A 124 5.44 -3.43 -10.80
C GLY A 124 6.47 -2.33 -11.06
N LYS A 125 6.26 -1.54 -12.12
CA LYS A 125 7.07 -0.35 -12.35
C LYS A 125 6.82 0.68 -11.25
N ALA A 126 7.90 1.13 -10.60
CA ALA A 126 7.85 2.32 -9.77
C ALA A 126 7.34 3.53 -10.60
N PRO A 127 6.63 4.48 -9.99
CA PRO A 127 6.23 5.71 -10.68
C PRO A 127 7.45 6.39 -11.29
N GLY A 128 7.32 6.89 -12.51
CA GLY A 128 8.40 7.60 -13.19
C GLY A 128 8.89 8.81 -12.39
N THR A 129 10.19 9.11 -12.47
CA THR A 129 10.76 10.30 -11.84
C THR A 129 10.17 11.55 -12.47
N THR A 130 9.58 12.42 -11.64
CA THR A 130 9.09 13.73 -12.03
C THR A 130 9.96 14.82 -11.41
N GLU A 131 10.05 15.97 -12.08
CA GLU A 131 10.72 17.17 -11.54
C GLU A 131 10.00 17.73 -10.30
N GLN A 132 8.70 17.48 -10.16
CA GLN A 132 7.92 17.89 -8.99
C GLN A 132 8.32 17.03 -7.79
N LYS A 133 8.80 17.66 -6.71
CA LYS A 133 9.11 16.98 -5.46
C LYS A 133 7.90 17.01 -4.52
N ARG A 134 7.54 15.85 -3.96
CA ARG A 134 6.49 15.73 -2.94
C ARG A 134 6.90 14.72 -1.89
N ILE A 135 6.72 15.10 -0.63
CA ILE A 135 6.87 14.22 0.52
C ILE A 135 5.57 14.30 1.31
N ASP A 136 4.92 13.16 1.51
CA ASP A 136 3.75 13.05 2.38
C ASP A 136 4.22 12.64 3.78
N LEU A 137 4.02 13.52 4.76
CA LEU A 137 4.53 13.35 6.12
C LEU A 137 3.55 12.53 6.97
N ASP A 138 4.06 11.55 7.73
CA ASP A 138 3.27 10.73 8.65
C ASP A 138 3.50 11.11 10.13
N LYS A 139 4.70 11.58 10.49
CA LYS A 139 5.06 11.95 11.87
C LYS A 139 5.96 13.17 11.90
N ALA A 140 5.86 13.96 12.97
CA ALA A 140 6.76 15.06 13.28
C ALA A 140 7.01 15.13 14.78
N PHE A 141 8.26 15.32 15.20
CA PHE A 141 8.65 15.43 16.61
C PHE A 141 9.98 16.17 16.75
N ASN A 142 10.26 16.67 17.95
CA ASN A 142 11.52 17.36 18.25
C ASN A 142 12.53 16.41 18.91
N VAL A 143 13.78 16.47 18.45
CA VAL A 143 14.91 15.73 19.02
C VAL A 143 15.94 16.71 19.57
N LYS A 144 16.25 16.58 20.87
CA LYS A 144 17.20 17.48 21.56
C LYS A 144 18.58 17.40 20.89
N GLY A 145 19.10 18.54 20.47
CA GLY A 145 20.41 18.65 19.80
C GLY A 145 20.39 18.41 18.29
N ILE A 146 19.27 17.98 17.70
CA ILE A 146 19.10 17.81 16.24
C ILE A 146 18.11 18.84 15.69
N GLY A 147 16.99 19.09 16.40
CA GLY A 147 15.90 19.96 15.95
C GLY A 147 14.64 19.16 15.62
N THR A 148 13.81 19.68 14.71
CA THR A 148 12.58 19.01 14.27
C THR A 148 12.90 17.89 13.28
N VAL A 149 12.41 16.69 13.57
CA VAL A 149 12.50 15.50 12.71
C VAL A 149 11.10 15.19 12.19
N VAL A 150 11.01 14.94 10.89
CA VAL A 150 9.77 14.47 10.24
C VAL A 150 10.02 13.13 9.58
N LEU A 151 9.02 12.25 9.63
CA LEU A 151 8.99 10.99 8.90
C LEU A 151 7.91 11.10 7.82
N GLY A 152 8.18 10.49 6.68
CA GLY A 152 7.27 10.53 5.55
C GLY A 152 7.75 9.72 4.37
N VAL A 153 6.91 9.72 3.34
CA VAL A 153 7.13 9.02 2.09
C VAL A 153 7.41 10.02 0.97
N VAL A 154 8.52 9.83 0.25
CA VAL A 154 8.77 10.58 -0.99
C VAL A 154 7.88 10.00 -2.09
N THR A 155 6.75 10.64 -2.35
CA THR A 155 5.77 10.19 -3.36
C THR A 155 6.07 10.73 -4.75
N LYS A 156 6.89 11.79 -4.87
CA LYS A 156 7.35 12.32 -6.16
C LYS A 156 8.76 12.91 -6.09
N GLY A 157 9.55 12.66 -7.13
CA GLY A 157 10.88 13.25 -7.32
C GLY A 157 11.96 12.66 -6.41
N VAL A 158 13.08 13.40 -6.28
CA VAL A 158 14.23 13.00 -5.45
C VAL A 158 14.64 14.16 -4.55
N VAL A 159 14.86 13.85 -3.27
CA VAL A 159 15.31 14.82 -2.24
C VAL A 159 16.80 14.59 -1.98
N LYS A 160 17.57 15.67 -1.84
CA LYS A 160 19.00 15.66 -1.54
C LYS A 160 19.26 16.53 -0.32
N VAL A 161 20.29 16.17 0.44
CA VAL A 161 20.81 16.95 1.58
C VAL A 161 21.67 18.09 1.06
#